data_AF-A0A8T6A671-F1
#
_entry.id   AF-A0A8T6A671-F1
#
_cell.length_a   1.000
_cell.length_b   1.000
_cell.length_c   1.000
_cell.angle_alpha   90.00
_cell.angle_beta   90.00
_cell.angle_gamma   90.00
#
_symmetry.space_group_name_H-M   'P 1'
#
loop_
_entity.id
_entity.type
_entity.pdbx_description
1 polymer ?
#
loop_
_entity_poly.entity_id
_entity_poly.type
_entity_poly.pdbx_seq_one_letter_code
_entity_poly.pdbx_strand_id
1 'polypeptide(L)'
;GELRHHPQEIMQICEEVAAVIEREGHHTSAEDLRDYVMQVIDATAENISSMLQDIRALRHTEIDYINGFLLRRARAHGIAVPENTRLFEMVKRKESEYERIGTGLPRPW
;
A
#
# COMPACT_ATOMS: atom_id res chain seq x y z
N GLY A 1 9.24 2.99 12.68
CA GLY A 1 8.52 3.10 13.96
C GLY A 1 7.29 3.99 13.90
N GLU A 2 7.18 4.92 12.94
CA GLU A 2 6.07 5.90 12.90
C GLU A 2 4.68 5.28 12.83
N LEU A 3 4.52 4.18 12.09
CA LEU A 3 3.22 3.49 11.92
C LEU A 3 2.56 3.08 13.25
N ARG A 4 3.33 2.84 14.31
CA ARG A 4 2.80 2.46 15.63
C ARG A 4 1.90 3.55 16.24
N HIS A 5 2.06 4.80 15.80
CA HIS A 5 1.27 5.94 16.27
C HIS A 5 -0.05 6.10 15.50
N HIS A 6 -0.33 5.22 14.51
CA HIS A 6 -1.52 5.27 13.67
C HIS A 6 -2.36 3.97 13.72
N PRO A 7 -2.68 3.42 14.90
CA PRO A 7 -3.34 2.11 15.01
C PRO A 7 -4.76 2.11 14.41
N GLN A 8 -5.46 3.24 14.44
CA GLN A 8 -6.81 3.36 13.86
C GLN A 8 -6.80 3.26 12.34
N GLU A 9 -5.85 3.93 11.68
CA GLU A 9 -5.70 3.88 10.22
C GLU A 9 -5.27 2.48 9.78
N ILE A 10 -4.36 1.84 10.52
CA ILE A 10 -3.96 0.44 10.28
C ILE A 10 -5.17 -0.49 10.37
N MET A 11 -6.03 -0.33 11.39
CA MET A 11 -7.22 -1.15 11.56
C MET A 11 -8.17 -1.02 10.37
N GLN A 12 -8.46 0.21 9.92
CA GLN A 12 -9.35 0.45 8.76
C GLN A 12 -8.82 -0.22 7.49
N ILE A 13 -7.51 -0.14 7.24
CA ILE A 13 -6.87 -0.81 6.10
C ILE A 13 -6.98 -2.34 6.25
N CYS A 14 -6.79 -2.88 7.45
CA CYS A 14 -6.90 -4.31 7.73
C CYS A 14 -8.34 -4.82 7.54
N GLU A 15 -9.35 -4.04 7.94
CA GLU A 15 -10.77 -4.36 7.71
C GLU A 15 -11.08 -4.48 6.22
N GLU A 16 -10.63 -3.52 5.41
CA GLU A 16 -10.78 -3.56 3.95
C GLU A 16 -10.10 -4.77 3.32
N VAL A 17 -8.85 -5.04 3.72
CA VAL A 17 -8.07 -6.17 3.19
C VAL A 17 -8.72 -7.50 3.57
N ALA A 18 -9.11 -7.66 4.84
CA ALA A 18 -9.76 -8.87 5.33
C ALA A 18 -11.07 -9.16 4.58
N ALA A 19 -11.89 -8.12 4.32
CA ALA A 19 -13.13 -8.27 3.57
C ALA A 19 -12.89 -8.81 2.15
N VAL A 20 -11.83 -8.36 1.48
CA VAL A 20 -11.44 -8.87 0.15
C VAL A 20 -10.94 -10.31 0.24
N ILE A 21 -10.07 -10.62 1.20
CA ILE A 21 -9.50 -11.97 1.39
C ILE A 21 -10.60 -12.99 1.66
N GLU A 22 -11.59 -12.65 2.49
CA GLU A 22 -12.72 -13.54 2.78
C GLU A 22 -13.54 -13.85 1.52
N ARG A 23 -13.72 -12.86 0.64
CA ARG A 23 -14.42 -13.04 -0.64
C ARG A 23 -13.61 -13.82 -1.69
N GLU A 24 -12.29 -13.88 -1.54
CA GLU A 24 -11.42 -14.79 -2.30
C GLU A 24 -11.52 -16.25 -1.81
N GLY A 25 -12.22 -16.51 -0.69
CA GLY A 25 -12.38 -17.85 -0.12
C GLY A 25 -11.28 -18.23 0.88
N HIS A 26 -10.49 -17.26 1.35
CA HIS A 26 -9.49 -17.46 2.39
C HIS A 26 -10.01 -16.91 3.71
N HIS A 27 -9.96 -17.73 4.77
CA HIS A 27 -10.47 -17.33 6.07
C HIS A 27 -9.45 -16.42 6.75
N THR A 28 -9.85 -15.20 7.10
CA THR A 28 -9.04 -14.28 7.91
C THR A 28 -9.92 -13.33 8.71
N SER A 29 -9.40 -12.79 9.81
CA SER A 29 -10.06 -11.70 10.55
C SER A 29 -9.24 -10.42 10.46
N ALA A 30 -9.94 -9.27 10.52
CA ALA A 30 -9.28 -7.96 10.56
C ALA A 30 -8.39 -7.81 11.81
N GLU A 31 -8.78 -8.43 12.93
CA GLU A 31 -8.03 -8.41 14.18
C GLU A 31 -6.73 -9.22 14.07
N ASP A 32 -6.80 -10.44 13.53
CA ASP A 32 -5.61 -11.27 13.31
C ASP A 32 -4.64 -10.60 12.35
N LEU A 33 -5.17 -10.00 11.27
CA LEU A 33 -4.37 -9.26 10.30
C LEU A 33 -3.70 -8.04 10.94
N ARG A 34 -4.45 -7.26 11.72
CA ARG A 34 -3.90 -6.10 12.45
C ARG A 34 -2.80 -6.53 13.40
N ASP A 35 -3.02 -7.57 14.20
CA ASP A 35 -2.06 -8.00 15.21
C ASP A 35 -0.76 -8.48 14.55
N TYR A 36 -0.88 -9.21 13.45
CA TYR A 36 0.28 -9.59 12.64
C TYR A 36 1.02 -8.37 12.06
N VAL A 37 0.28 -7.40 11.49
CA VAL A 37 0.87 -6.16 10.96
C VAL A 37 1.59 -5.38 12.06
N MET A 38 1.03 -5.27 13.26
CA MET A 38 1.66 -4.58 14.39
C MET A 38 2.95 -5.29 14.83
N GLN A 39 2.97 -6.63 14.89
CA GLN A 39 4.18 -7.38 15.17
C GLN A 39 5.28 -7.13 14.13
N VAL A 40 4.93 -7.06 12.85
CA VAL A 40 5.89 -6.74 11.78
C VAL A 40 6.39 -5.31 11.92
N ILE A 41 5.52 -4.34 12.24
CA ILE A 41 5.90 -2.94 12.48
C ILE A 41 6.93 -2.85 13.61
N ASP A 42 6.73 -3.59 14.70
CA ASP A 42 7.64 -3.61 15.84
C ASP A 42 8.97 -4.29 15.48
N ALA A 43 8.92 -5.45 14.83
CA ALA A 43 10.11 -6.20 14.41
C ALA A 43 10.96 -5.47 13.37
N THR A 44 10.37 -4.55 12.61
CA THR A 44 11.02 -3.79 11.53
C THR A 44 11.05 -2.29 11.79
N ALA A 45 10.96 -1.86 13.05
CA ALA A 45 10.78 -0.46 13.42
C ALA A 45 11.89 0.48 12.87
N GLU A 46 13.11 -0.02 12.69
CA GLU A 46 14.25 0.74 12.16
C GLU A 46 14.41 0.62 10.64
N ASN A 47 13.64 -0.26 10.00
CA ASN A 47 13.75 -0.52 8.56
C ASN A 47 12.99 0.51 7.73
N ILE A 48 13.43 0.65 6.48
CA ILE A 48 12.74 1.43 5.44
C ILE A 48 12.08 0.43 4.49
N SER A 49 10.76 0.54 4.28
CA SER A 49 10.04 -0.33 3.34
C SER A 49 10.57 -0.16 1.91
N SER A 50 10.55 -1.24 1.12
CA SER A 50 11.00 -1.24 -0.28
C SER A 50 10.35 -0.12 -1.10
N MET A 51 9.03 0.02 -0.98
CA MET A 51 8.28 1.08 -1.66
C MET A 51 8.77 2.49 -1.26
N LEU A 52 9.06 2.74 0.02
CA LEU A 52 9.62 4.02 0.45
C LEU A 52 11.06 4.23 -0.08
N GLN A 53 11.85 3.16 -0.21
CA GLN A 53 13.17 3.23 -0.83
C GLN A 53 13.06 3.59 -2.32
N ASP A 54 12.12 3.00 -3.06
CA ASP A 54 11.87 3.33 -4.47
C ASP A 54 11.43 4.78 -4.65
N ILE A 55 10.50 5.27 -3.82
CA ILE A 55 10.09 6.68 -3.83
C ILE A 55 11.28 7.60 -3.54
N ARG A 56 12.14 7.29 -2.55
CA ARG A 56 13.33 8.09 -2.25
C ARG A 56 14.37 8.07 -3.38
N ALA A 57 14.40 6.99 -4.15
CA ALA A 57 15.31 6.82 -5.28
C ALA A 57 14.70 7.23 -6.63
N LEU A 58 13.48 7.80 -6.64
CA LEU A 58 12.75 8.20 -7.85
C LEU A 58 12.56 7.06 -8.86
N ARG A 59 12.36 5.83 -8.36
CA ARG A 59 12.07 4.64 -9.17
C ARG A 59 10.60 4.29 -9.09
N HIS A 60 10.07 3.67 -10.16
CA HIS A 60 8.74 3.08 -10.11
C HIS A 60 8.63 2.05 -8.98
N THR A 61 7.50 2.08 -8.29
CA THR A 61 7.15 1.17 -7.20
C THR A 61 6.32 -0.01 -7.71
N GLU A 62 6.13 -1.02 -6.87
CA GLU A 62 5.24 -2.16 -7.14
C GLU A 62 3.77 -1.90 -6.73
N ILE A 63 3.38 -0.64 -6.50
CA ILE A 63 2.05 -0.28 -5.98
C ILE A 63 0.87 -0.83 -6.81
N ASP A 64 1.04 -0.93 -8.13
CA ASP A 64 0.05 -1.47 -9.08
C ASP A 64 -0.22 -2.97 -8.90
N TYR A 65 0.75 -3.68 -8.31
CA TYR A 65 0.69 -5.12 -8.04
C TYR A 65 0.34 -5.43 -6.58
N ILE A 66 0.53 -4.48 -5.65
CA ILE A 66 0.16 -4.62 -4.24
C ILE A 66 -1.26 -4.10 -4.04
N ASN A 67 -1.43 -2.79 -3.80
CA ASN A 67 -2.75 -2.19 -3.59
C ASN A 67 -3.56 -2.21 -4.87
N GLY A 68 -2.94 -2.00 -6.04
CA GLY A 68 -3.63 -2.07 -7.33
C GLY A 68 -4.28 -3.44 -7.58
N PHE A 69 -3.66 -4.54 -7.14
CA PHE A 69 -4.28 -5.86 -7.18
C PHE A 69 -5.48 -5.95 -6.24
N LEU A 70 -5.34 -5.51 -4.99
CA LEU A 70 -6.42 -5.48 -4.02
C LEU A 70 -7.64 -4.70 -4.55
N LEU A 71 -7.42 -3.52 -5.13
CA LEU A 71 -8.49 -2.69 -5.73
C LEU A 71 -9.21 -3.42 -6.86
N ARG A 72 -8.48 -4.14 -7.72
CA ARG A 72 -9.09 -4.96 -8.80
C ARG A 72 -9.95 -6.08 -8.23
N ARG A 73 -9.48 -6.78 -7.19
CA ARG A 73 -10.24 -7.86 -6.52
C ARG A 73 -11.47 -7.31 -5.79
N ALA A 74 -11.31 -6.21 -5.04
CA ALA A 74 -12.41 -5.53 -4.36
C ALA A 74 -13.51 -5.12 -5.35
N ARG A 75 -13.13 -4.54 -6.49
CA ARG A 75 -14.08 -4.19 -7.56
C ARG A 75 -14.80 -5.40 -8.14
N ALA A 76 -14.11 -6.51 -8.37
CA ALA A 76 -14.71 -7.74 -8.88
C ALA A 76 -15.78 -8.30 -7.92
N HIS A 77 -15.60 -8.11 -6.62
CA HIS A 77 -16.53 -8.56 -5.57
C HIS A 77 -17.52 -7.50 -5.07
N GLY A 78 -17.45 -6.27 -5.59
CA GLY A 78 -18.31 -5.16 -5.13
C GLY A 78 -18.04 -4.69 -3.70
N ILE A 79 -16.78 -4.80 -3.24
CA ILE A 79 -16.35 -4.41 -1.90
C ILE A 79 -15.80 -2.98 -1.92
N ALA A 80 -16.22 -2.14 -0.98
CA ALA A 80 -15.67 -0.81 -0.80
C ALA A 80 -14.31 -0.88 -0.08
N VAL A 81 -13.30 -0.24 -0.66
CA VAL A 81 -11.93 -0.17 -0.11
C VAL A 81 -11.37 1.27 -0.20
N PRO A 82 -12.06 2.27 0.42
CA PRO A 82 -11.72 3.68 0.28
C PRO A 82 -10.30 4.03 0.77
N GLU A 83 -9.82 3.46 1.88
CA GLU A 83 -8.49 3.77 2.41
C GLU A 83 -7.40 3.21 1.52
N ASN A 84 -7.53 1.96 1.06
CA ASN A 84 -6.58 1.40 0.08
C ASN A 84 -6.59 2.18 -1.24
N THR A 85 -7.75 2.70 -1.67
CA THR A 85 -7.85 3.53 -2.88
C THR A 85 -7.11 4.85 -2.68
N ARG A 86 -7.35 5.53 -1.54
CA ARG A 86 -6.69 6.79 -1.19
C ARG A 86 -5.17 6.63 -1.15
N LEU A 87 -4.67 5.58 -0.49
CA LEU A 87 -3.24 5.31 -0.38
C LEU A 87 -2.61 4.98 -1.74
N PHE A 88 -3.28 4.16 -2.56
CA PHE A 88 -2.86 3.87 -3.92
C PHE A 88 -2.67 5.15 -4.74
N GLU A 89 -3.68 6.02 -4.76
CA GLU A 89 -3.63 7.29 -5.49
C GLU A 89 -2.55 8.25 -4.97
N MET A 90 -2.34 8.28 -3.65
CA MET A 90 -1.27 9.09 -3.05
C MET A 90 0.12 8.63 -3.50
N VAL A 91 0.36 7.32 -3.57
CA VAL A 91 1.63 6.78 -4.08
C VAL A 91 1.78 7.08 -5.56
N LYS A 92 0.78 6.77 -6.40
CA LYS A 92 0.83 7.08 -7.85
C LYS A 92 1.11 8.56 -8.12
N ARG A 93 0.54 9.47 -7.32
CA ARG A 93 0.79 10.91 -7.44
C ARG A 93 2.25 11.28 -7.17
N LYS A 94 2.86 10.67 -6.14
CA LYS A 94 4.29 10.85 -5.86
C LYS A 94 5.14 10.31 -7.01
N GLU A 95 4.74 9.18 -7.62
CA GLU A 95 5.43 8.63 -8.79
C GLU A 95 5.44 9.62 -9.97
N SER A 96 4.26 10.12 -10.33
CA SER A 96 4.11 11.08 -11.44
C SER A 96 4.79 12.43 -11.18
N GLU A 97 5.03 12.80 -9.91
CA GLU A 97 5.74 14.03 -9.57
C GLU A 97 7.21 13.98 -10.00
N TYR A 98 7.93 12.90 -9.70
CA TYR A 98 9.34 12.81 -10.10
C TYR A 98 9.55 12.38 -11.55
N GLU A 99 8.62 11.67 -12.18
CA GLU A 99 8.69 11.41 -13.63
C GLU A 99 8.71 12.71 -14.43
N ARG A 100 7.88 13.69 -14.04
CA ARG A 100 7.85 15.03 -14.65
C ARG A 100 9.15 15.80 -14.44
N ILE A 101 9.85 15.56 -13.32
CA ILE A 101 11.15 16.17 -13.03
C ILE A 101 12.26 15.50 -13.86
N GLY A 102 12.19 14.17 -14.06
CA GLY A 102 13.16 13.39 -14.83
C GLY A 102 13.13 13.64 -16.34
N THR A 103 12.05 14.20 -16.89
CA THR A 103 11.92 14.52 -18.33
C THR A 103 12.62 15.82 -18.77
N GLY A 104 13.36 16.50 -17.89
CA GLY A 104 14.08 17.74 -18.19
C GLY A 104 15.43 17.58 -18.92
N LEU A 105 15.88 16.36 -19.24
CA LEU A 105 17.12 16.12 -19.97
C LEU A 105 16.87 15.22 -21.20
N PRO A 106 17.32 15.61 -22.40
CA PRO A 106 17.20 14.76 -23.58
C PRO A 106 18.08 13.52 -23.40
N ARG A 107 17.50 12.33 -23.54
CA ARG A 107 18.25 11.08 -23.55
C ARG A 107 19.11 11.03 -24.82
N PRO A 108 20.42 10.72 -24.75
CA PRO A 108 21.19 10.39 -25.93
C PRO A 108 20.70 9.03 -26.46
N TRP A 109 20.52 8.98 -27.78
CA TRP A 109 20.22 7.79 -28.56
C TRP A 109 21.44 6.88 -28.64
#